data_AF-A0AA35SBQ6-F1
#
_entry.id   AF-A0AA35SBQ6-F1
#
_cell.length_a   1.000
_cell.length_b   1.000
_cell.length_c   1.000
_cell.angle_alpha   90.00
_cell.angle_beta   90.00
_cell.angle_gamma   90.00
#
_symmetry.space_group_name_H-M   'P 1'
#
loop_
_entity.id
_entity.type
_entity.pdbx_description
1 polymer ?
#
loop_
_entity_poly.entity_id
_entity_poly.type
_entity_poly.pdbx_seq_one_letter_code
_entity_poly.pdbx_strand_id
1 'polypeptide(L)'
;MGIQSNGFPNMFTINAASVGNFVRAAEPLVEWVAECIRYVRENEYVRISPTLEAEDDWVTHVNEAGSKILRSQADSWFVGANIPGKARALLTSPDTAPVMRAKRADVAANGYEGFSLE
;
A
#
# COMPACT_ATOMS: atom_id res chain seq x y z
N MET A 1 0.11 2.57 -2.66
CA MET A 1 -0.68 2.23 -1.44
C MET A 1 -0.14 1.03 -0.64
N GLY A 2 0.93 0.35 -1.09
CA GLY A 2 1.50 -0.82 -0.38
C GLY A 2 0.62 -2.08 -0.45
N ILE A 3 -0.18 -2.22 -1.50
CA ILE A 3 -1.15 -3.31 -1.68
C ILE A 3 -0.95 -4.10 -2.98
N GLN A 4 -0.20 -3.55 -3.93
CA GLN A 4 0.24 -4.17 -5.18
C GLN A 4 1.58 -3.54 -5.56
N SER A 5 2.29 -4.17 -6.48
CA SER A 5 3.48 -3.63 -7.13
C SER A 5 3.36 -3.79 -8.65
N ASN A 6 3.88 -2.80 -9.38
CA ASN A 6 3.91 -2.78 -10.83
C ASN A 6 4.65 -4.01 -11.36
N GLY A 7 4.17 -4.58 -12.47
CA GLY A 7 4.71 -5.82 -13.04
C GLY A 7 4.12 -7.10 -12.45
N PHE A 8 3.34 -7.03 -11.37
CA PHE A 8 2.63 -8.18 -10.77
C PHE A 8 1.10 -7.99 -10.83
N PRO A 9 0.49 -8.10 -12.03
CA PRO A 9 -0.94 -7.93 -12.18
C PRO A 9 -1.73 -8.93 -11.35
N ASN A 10 -2.89 -8.51 -10.86
CA ASN A 10 -3.82 -9.32 -10.06
C ASN A 10 -3.22 -9.89 -8.76
N MET A 11 -2.00 -9.48 -8.37
CA MET A 11 -1.35 -9.90 -7.13
C MET A 11 -1.51 -8.81 -6.07
N PHE A 12 -2.28 -9.12 -5.03
CA PHE A 12 -2.47 -8.24 -3.88
C PHE A 12 -1.64 -8.68 -2.68
N THR A 13 -0.99 -7.73 -2.02
CA THR A 13 -0.26 -7.97 -0.76
C THR A 13 -1.08 -7.45 0.41
N ILE A 14 -1.38 -8.35 1.35
CA ILE A 14 -2.00 -7.97 2.61
C ILE A 14 -0.91 -7.64 3.63
N ASN A 15 -1.17 -6.65 4.48
CA ASN A 15 -0.39 -6.33 5.68
C ASN A 15 0.90 -5.48 5.52
N ALA A 16 1.37 -5.20 4.31
CA ALA A 16 2.56 -4.35 4.11
C ALA A 16 2.31 -2.85 4.39
N ALA A 17 1.05 -2.40 4.30
CA ALA A 17 0.67 -0.99 4.43
C ALA A 17 0.12 -0.60 5.82
N SER A 18 0.39 -1.38 6.87
CA SER A 18 -0.26 -1.20 8.18
C SER A 18 0.68 -0.73 9.28
N VAL A 19 0.12 0.10 10.17
CA VAL A 19 0.70 0.54 11.43
C VAL A 19 -0.35 0.39 12.53
N GLY A 20 -0.01 -0.25 13.64
CA GLY A 20 -0.91 -0.46 14.79
C GLY A 20 -1.35 -1.92 14.94
N ASN A 21 -2.60 -2.15 15.32
CA ASN A 21 -3.13 -3.51 15.46
C ASN A 21 -3.35 -4.13 14.06
N PHE A 22 -2.50 -5.09 13.71
CA PHE A 22 -2.51 -5.74 12.40
C PHE A 22 -3.87 -6.33 12.01
N VAL A 23 -4.59 -6.97 12.95
CA VAL A 23 -5.90 -7.56 12.66
C VAL A 23 -6.90 -6.48 12.24
N ARG A 24 -6.96 -5.38 13.00
CA ARG A 24 -7.90 -4.27 12.74
C ARG A 24 -7.56 -3.47 11.49
N ALA A 25 -6.32 -3.52 11.05
CA ALA A 25 -5.89 -2.87 9.82
C ALA A 25 -6.01 -3.77 8.60
N ALA A 26 -6.00 -5.10 8.79
CA ALA A 26 -6.18 -6.08 7.73
C ALA A 26 -7.63 -6.11 7.23
N GLU A 27 -8.63 -6.06 8.12
CA GLU A 27 -10.06 -6.08 7.76
C GLU A 27 -10.42 -5.08 6.64
N PRO A 28 -10.21 -3.76 6.79
CA PRO A 28 -10.57 -2.80 5.73
C PRO A 28 -9.68 -2.91 4.48
N LEU A 29 -8.50 -3.55 4.59
CA LEU A 29 -7.69 -3.83 3.41
C LEU A 29 -8.29 -5.00 2.61
N VAL A 30 -8.68 -6.07 3.29
CA VAL A 30 -9.29 -7.24 2.67
C VAL A 30 -10.64 -6.88 2.05
N GLU A 31 -11.46 -6.08 2.74
CA GLU A 31 -12.72 -5.55 2.20
C GLU A 31 -12.47 -4.76 0.91
N TRP A 32 -11.52 -3.83 0.92
CA TRP A 32 -11.19 -3.06 -0.29
C TRP A 32 -10.70 -3.95 -1.44
N VAL A 33 -9.86 -4.95 -1.15
CA VAL A 33 -9.38 -5.91 -2.17
C VAL A 33 -10.52 -6.75 -2.72
N ALA A 34 -11.46 -7.20 -1.87
CA ALA A 34 -12.63 -7.95 -2.31
C ALA A 34 -13.51 -7.10 -3.25
N GLU A 35 -13.78 -5.85 -2.88
CA GLU A 35 -14.54 -4.91 -3.72
C GLU A 35 -13.81 -4.56 -5.03
N CYS A 36 -12.48 -4.45 -5.00
CA CYS A 36 -11.65 -4.26 -6.18
C CYS A 36 -11.77 -5.43 -7.16
N ILE A 37 -11.65 -6.66 -6.66
CA ILE A 37 -11.80 -7.87 -7.47
C ILE A 37 -13.22 -7.96 -8.05
N ARG A 38 -14.24 -7.60 -7.26
CA ARG A 38 -15.63 -7.53 -7.73
C ARG A 38 -15.79 -6.52 -8.87
N TYR A 39 -15.29 -5.30 -8.68
CA TYR A 39 -15.32 -4.25 -9.69
C TYR A 39 -14.65 -4.66 -11.00
N VAL A 40 -13.43 -5.22 -10.92
CA VAL A 40 -12.69 -5.73 -12.08
C VAL A 40 -13.54 -6.72 -12.87
N ARG A 41 -14.19 -7.67 -12.19
CA ARG A 41 -15.05 -8.68 -12.83
C ARG A 41 -16.34 -8.11 -13.41
N GLU A 42 -17.03 -7.23 -12.68
CA GLU A 42 -18.29 -6.63 -13.10
C GLU A 42 -18.14 -5.70 -14.30
N ASN A 43 -16.95 -5.14 -14.49
CA ASN A 43 -16.61 -4.27 -15.63
C ASN A 43 -15.84 -5.03 -16.73
N GLU A 44 -15.84 -6.36 -16.69
CA GLU A 44 -15.24 -7.25 -17.72
C GLU A 44 -13.72 -7.08 -17.92
N TYR A 45 -13.02 -6.45 -16.97
CA TYR A 45 -11.56 -6.41 -16.96
C TYR A 45 -11.00 -7.78 -16.52
N VAL A 46 -9.86 -8.16 -17.10
CA VAL A 46 -9.12 -9.38 -16.78
C VAL A 46 -7.86 -9.11 -15.97
N ARG A 47 -7.39 -7.86 -15.97
CA ARG A 47 -6.14 -7.43 -15.34
C ARG A 47 -6.28 -6.09 -14.64
N ILE A 48 -5.75 -6.03 -13.42
CA ILE A 48 -5.47 -4.79 -12.70
C ILE A 48 -4.01 -4.76 -12.25
N SER A 49 -3.34 -3.63 -12.47
CA SER A 49 -1.96 -3.40 -12.02
C SER A 49 -1.76 -1.91 -11.72
N PRO A 50 -1.00 -1.52 -10.68
CA PRO A 50 -0.71 -0.11 -10.46
C PRO A 50 0.15 0.42 -11.62
N THR A 51 -0.02 1.69 -11.98
CA THR A 51 0.94 2.35 -12.87
C THR A 51 2.29 2.49 -12.16
N LEU A 52 3.38 2.58 -12.92
CA LEU A 52 4.70 2.82 -12.35
C LEU A 52 4.74 4.15 -11.58
N GLU A 53 4.12 5.19 -12.14
CA GLU A 53 3.97 6.50 -11.51
C GLU A 53 3.28 6.42 -10.15
N ALA A 54 2.16 5.68 -10.04
CA ALA A 54 1.46 5.53 -8.77
C ALA A 54 2.26 4.73 -7.72
N GLU A 55 3.15 3.83 -8.16
CA GLU A 55 4.10 3.16 -7.27
C GLU A 55 5.19 4.12 -6.80
N ASP A 56 5.81 4.86 -7.71
CA ASP A 56 6.89 5.82 -7.42
C ASP A 56 6.39 6.96 -6.50
N ASP A 57 5.19 7.47 -6.73
CA ASP A 57 4.53 8.46 -5.86
C ASP A 57 4.30 7.90 -4.46
N TRP A 58 3.90 6.64 -4.36
CA TRP A 58 3.73 5.97 -3.08
C TRP A 58 5.06 5.80 -2.35
N VAL A 59 6.12 5.40 -3.05
CA VAL A 59 7.47 5.28 -2.48
C VAL A 59 7.97 6.63 -1.99
N THR A 60 7.80 7.68 -2.80
CA THR A 60 8.18 9.05 -2.44
C THR A 60 7.46 9.51 -1.18
N HIS A 61 6.14 9.35 -1.12
CA HIS A 61 5.34 9.66 0.07
C HIS A 61 5.82 8.93 1.33
N VAL A 62 6.05 7.61 1.23
CA VAL A 62 6.53 6.79 2.36
C VAL A 62 7.88 7.30 2.88
N ASN A 63 8.81 7.62 1.98
CA ASN A 63 10.14 8.12 2.34
C ASN A 63 10.08 9.52 2.97
N GLU A 64 9.34 10.45 2.34
CA GLU A 64 9.24 11.83 2.82
C GLU A 64 8.53 11.91 4.18
N ALA A 65 7.37 11.27 4.31
CA ALA A 65 6.64 11.26 5.58
C ALA A 65 7.39 10.44 6.63
N GLY A 66 7.98 9.31 6.24
CA GLY A 66 8.79 8.46 7.11
C GLY A 66 9.99 9.18 7.72
N SER A 67 10.66 10.05 6.97
CA SER A 67 11.82 10.82 7.44
C SER A 67 11.50 11.76 8.62
N LYS A 68 10.23 12.18 8.74
CA LYS A 68 9.75 13.11 9.76
C LYS A 68 9.35 12.43 11.07
N ILE A 69 9.43 11.09 11.14
CA ILE A 69 8.95 10.29 12.29
C ILE A 69 10.14 9.73 13.07
N LEU A 70 10.14 9.89 14.40
CA LEU A 70 11.20 9.40 15.29
C LEU A 70 11.44 7.88 15.17
N ARG A 71 10.40 7.09 14.91
CA ARG A 71 10.51 5.64 14.68
C ARG A 71 11.49 5.31 13.55
N SER A 72 11.59 6.15 12.53
CA SER A 72 12.48 5.93 11.39
C SER A 72 13.95 6.26 11.71
N GLN A 73 14.19 7.00 12.79
CA GLN A 73 15.54 7.42 13.22
C GLN A 73 16.20 6.40 14.16
N ALA A 74 15.43 5.46 14.72
CA ALA A 74 15.93 4.43 15.60
C ALA A 74 16.21 3.12 14.84
N ASP A 75 17.33 2.47 15.17
CA ASP A 75 17.64 1.16 14.63
C ASP A 75 16.65 0.10 15.12
N SER A 76 15.83 -0.37 14.20
CA SER A 76 14.83 -1.40 14.46
C SER A 76 14.50 -2.14 13.17
N TRP A 77 13.72 -3.21 13.31
CA TRP A 77 13.21 -3.94 12.15
C TRP A 77 12.26 -3.11 11.29
N PHE A 78 11.62 -2.05 11.83
CA PHE A 78 10.76 -1.15 11.05
C PHE A 78 11.48 -0.45 9.90
N VAL A 79 12.80 -0.29 10.02
CA VAL A 79 13.66 0.33 9.00
C VAL A 79 14.68 -0.63 8.41
N GLY A 80 14.52 -1.93 8.65
CA GLY A 80 15.45 -2.96 8.17
C GLY A 80 16.84 -2.93 8.80
N ALA A 81 17.06 -2.14 9.87
CA ALA A 81 18.37 -1.97 10.51
C ALA A 81 18.85 -3.20 11.29
N ASN A 82 17.95 -4.16 11.56
CA ASN A 82 18.24 -5.33 12.38
C ASN A 82 19.00 -6.45 11.65
N ILE A 83 19.24 -6.34 10.35
CA ILE A 83 19.96 -7.35 9.54
C ILE A 83 21.12 -6.67 8.80
N PRO A 84 22.38 -7.05 9.06
CA PRO A 84 23.54 -6.51 8.34
C PRO A 84 23.40 -6.72 6.83
N GLY A 85 23.67 -5.67 6.05
CA GLY A 85 23.57 -5.68 4.59
C GLY A 85 22.15 -5.53 4.03
N LYS A 86 21.09 -5.52 4.88
CA LYS A 86 19.73 -5.24 4.42
C LYS A 86 19.56 -3.75 4.13
N ALA A 87 18.92 -3.43 3.00
CA ALA A 87 18.59 -2.06 2.65
C ALA A 87 17.71 -1.39 3.72
N ARG A 88 18.00 -0.12 4.02
CA ARG A 88 17.25 0.67 4.99
C ARG A 88 16.15 1.46 4.30
N ALA A 89 14.91 1.18 4.68
CA ALA A 89 13.71 1.91 4.25
C ALA A 89 12.62 1.69 5.29
N LEU A 90 11.68 2.62 5.44
CA LEU A 90 10.51 2.38 6.28
C LEU A 90 9.67 1.26 5.66
N LEU A 91 9.54 0.13 6.36
CA LEU A 91 8.88 -1.08 5.86
C LEU A 91 7.35 -1.08 6.07
N THR A 92 6.80 -0.01 6.63
CA THR A 92 5.37 0.14 6.91
C THR A 92 4.86 1.48 6.39
N SER A 93 3.54 1.67 6.34
CA SER A 93 2.98 2.98 6.00
C SER A 93 3.42 4.04 7.04
N PRO A 94 3.71 5.28 6.63
CA PRO A 94 3.85 6.40 7.56
C PRO A 94 2.49 6.88 8.10
N ASP A 95 1.39 6.51 7.45
CA ASP A 95 0.05 7.04 7.70
C ASP A 95 -0.73 6.24 8.75
N THR A 96 -1.68 6.91 9.38
CA THR A 96 -2.61 6.27 10.32
C THR A 96 -3.64 5.40 9.58
N ALA A 97 -4.20 4.41 10.27
CA ALA A 97 -5.24 3.55 9.69
C ALA A 97 -6.45 4.33 9.12
N PRO A 98 -6.98 5.40 9.76
CA PRO A 98 -8.03 6.23 9.17
C PRO A 98 -7.61 6.89 7.84
N VAL A 99 -6.40 7.47 7.77
CA VAL A 99 -5.89 8.09 6.53
C VAL A 99 -5.76 7.06 5.42
N MET A 100 -5.24 5.88 5.73
CA MET A 100 -5.13 4.79 4.75
C MET A 100 -6.50 4.29 4.27
N ARG A 101 -7.51 4.26 5.15
CA ARG A 101 -8.89 3.91 4.75
C ARG A 101 -9.49 4.96 3.83
N ALA A 102 -9.33 6.25 4.16
CA ALA A 102 -9.80 7.34 3.30
C ALA A 102 -9.16 7.28 1.92
N LYS A 103 -7.82 7.18 1.85
CA LYS A 103 -7.08 7.05 0.58
C LYS A 103 -7.58 5.90 -0.30
N ARG A 104 -7.88 4.75 0.30
CA ARG A 104 -8.43 3.59 -0.42
C ARG A 104 -9.85 3.84 -0.92
N ALA A 105 -10.70 4.45 -0.09
CA ALA A 105 -12.05 4.81 -0.48
C ALA A 105 -12.04 5.81 -1.66
N ASP A 106 -11.18 6.83 -1.61
CA ASP A 106 -11.04 7.82 -2.67
C ASP A 106 -10.59 7.18 -3.99
N VAL A 107 -9.56 6.32 -3.94
CA VAL A 107 -9.11 5.56 -5.12
C VAL A 107 -10.23 4.73 -5.73
N ALA A 108 -10.99 4.00 -4.91
CA ALA A 108 -12.11 3.20 -5.41
C ALA A 108 -13.25 4.06 -5.99
N ALA A 109 -13.56 5.20 -5.36
CA ALA A 109 -14.58 6.14 -5.84
C ALA A 109 -14.21 6.78 -7.18
N ASN A 110 -12.90 6.95 -7.44
CA ASN A 110 -12.37 7.50 -8.69
C ASN A 110 -12.08 6.42 -9.75
N GLY A 111 -12.74 5.26 -9.69
CA GLY A 111 -12.56 4.21 -10.70
C GLY A 111 -11.19 3.53 -10.64
N TYR A 112 -10.65 3.35 -9.44
CA TYR A 112 -9.32 2.78 -9.18
C TYR A 112 -8.18 3.63 -9.79
N GLU A 113 -8.22 4.93 -9.53
CA GLU A 113 -7.16 5.87 -9.90
C GLU A 113 -5.76 5.38 -9.49
N GLY A 114 -4.80 5.53 -10.40
CA GLY A 114 -3.43 5.00 -10.24
C GLY A 114 -3.29 3.52 -10.62
N PHE A 115 -4.34 2.86 -11.09
CA PHE A 115 -4.28 1.53 -11.68
C PHE A 115 -4.60 1.56 -13.18
N SER A 116 -3.95 0.66 -13.91
CA SER A 116 -4.35 0.27 -15.26
C SER A 116 -5.29 -0.92 -15.16
N LEU A 117 -6.44 -0.80 -15.83
CA LEU A 117 -7.47 -1.83 -15.96
C LEU A 117 -7.54 -2.26 -17.43
N GLU A 118 -7.40 -3.55 -17.69
CA GLU A 118 -7.40 -4.18 -19.02
C GLU A 118 -8.30 -5.41 -19.04
#